data_AF-A0A978T6J5-F1
#
_entry.id   AF-A0A978T6J5-F1
#
_cell.length_a   1.000
_cell.length_b   1.000
_cell.length_c   1.000
_cell.angle_alpha   90.00
_cell.angle_beta   90.00
_cell.angle_gamma   90.00
#
_symmetry.space_group_name_H-M   'P 1'
#
loop_
_entity.id
_entity.type
_entity.pdbx_description
1 polymer ?
#
loop_
_entity_poly.entity_id
_entity_poly.type
_entity_poly.pdbx_seq_one_letter_code
_entity_poly.pdbx_strand_id
1 'polypeptide(L)'
;MDLSIVVPIYNEEDNIPILIQSIEESLKDTGYEYEIVCVDDGSQDCSLKILKNLAMVNPRLRVVALRRNYGQTAAMAAGFENSRGQFIVTLDGDLQNDPADIPLLLAKLQEGYDLVSGWRRHRRDDTITRVVPSKVANWLISRITGVALHDYGCSLRAHGRGLIDELNP
;
A
#
# COMPACT_ATOMS: atom_id res chain seq x y z
N MET A 1 -13.08 0.82 12.94
CA MET A 1 -12.21 0.83 11.74
C MET A 1 -11.07 -0.13 11.97
N ASP A 2 -11.11 -1.27 11.29
CA ASP A 2 -10.14 -2.35 11.45
C ASP A 2 -8.94 -2.16 10.52
N LEU A 3 -9.18 -1.66 9.30
CA LEU A 3 -8.19 -1.61 8.22
C LEU A 3 -8.18 -0.26 7.49
N SER A 4 -6.99 0.25 7.18
CA SER A 4 -6.81 1.34 6.22
C SER A 4 -5.94 0.86 5.06
N ILE A 5 -6.39 1.11 3.84
CA ILE A 5 -5.61 0.89 2.62
C ILE A 5 -5.07 2.24 2.17
N VAL A 6 -3.76 2.44 2.21
CA VAL A 6 -3.11 3.70 1.83
C VAL A 6 -2.53 3.59 0.43
N VAL A 7 -2.94 4.49 -0.46
CA VAL A 7 -2.55 4.48 -1.87
C VAL A 7 -2.03 5.86 -2.30
N PRO A 8 -0.71 6.04 -2.52
CA PRO A 8 -0.20 7.24 -3.16
C PRO A 8 -0.56 7.23 -4.65
N ILE A 9 -0.98 8.39 -5.16
CA ILE A 9 -1.45 8.58 -6.54
C ILE A 9 -0.71 9.77 -7.15
N TYR A 10 -0.14 9.56 -8.34
CA TYR A 10 0.39 10.64 -9.17
C TYR A 10 0.19 10.31 -10.64
N ASN A 11 -0.74 11.02 -11.29
CA ASN A 11 -1.10 10.84 -12.70
C ASN A 11 -1.55 9.40 -13.07
N GLU A 12 -2.58 8.90 -12.38
CA GLU A 12 -3.11 7.53 -12.53
C GLU A 12 -4.61 7.55 -12.90
N GLU A 13 -5.07 8.53 -13.68
CA GLU A 13 -6.50 8.77 -13.95
C GLU A 13 -7.27 7.54 -14.47
N ASP A 14 -6.62 6.71 -15.29
CA ASP A 14 -7.20 5.49 -15.85
C ASP A 14 -7.22 4.31 -14.85
N ASN A 15 -6.28 4.28 -13.91
CA ASN A 15 -6.09 3.16 -13.00
C ASN A 15 -6.97 3.29 -11.74
N ILE A 16 -7.24 4.51 -11.28
CA ILE A 16 -7.98 4.79 -10.05
C ILE A 16 -9.32 4.05 -9.96
N PRO A 17 -10.22 4.06 -10.97
CA PRO A 17 -11.51 3.39 -10.87
C PRO A 17 -11.38 1.88 -10.74
N ILE A 18 -10.44 1.28 -11.50
CA ILE A 18 -10.18 -0.15 -11.50
C ILE A 18 -9.62 -0.56 -10.14
N LEU A 19 -8.63 0.19 -9.63
CA LEU A 19 -7.98 -0.08 -8.36
C LEU A 19 -8.96 -0.07 -7.20
N ILE A 20 -9.80 0.96 -7.11
CA ILE A 20 -10.79 1.09 -6.03
C ILE A 20 -11.78 -0.08 -6.09
N GLN A 21 -12.29 -0.41 -7.28
CA GLN A 21 -13.19 -1.55 -7.44
C GLN A 21 -12.52 -2.87 -7.01
N SER A 22 -11.28 -3.12 -7.43
CA SER A 22 -10.55 -4.34 -7.06
C SER A 22 -10.29 -4.42 -5.55
N ILE A 23 -9.98 -3.31 -4.88
CA ILE A 23 -9.86 -3.28 -3.42
C ILE A 23 -11.20 -3.62 -2.78
N GLU A 24 -12.30 -3.01 -3.22
CA GLU A 24 -13.62 -3.28 -2.67
C GLU A 24 -14.05 -4.74 -2.83
N GLU A 25 -13.80 -5.32 -4.00
CA GLU A 25 -14.05 -6.73 -4.29
C GLU A 25 -13.22 -7.66 -3.39
N SER A 26 -11.92 -7.37 -3.23
CA SER A 26 -11.03 -8.17 -2.39
C SER A 26 -11.45 -8.22 -0.91
N LEU A 27 -12.10 -7.16 -0.43
CA LEU A 27 -12.48 -7.01 0.97
C LEU A 27 -13.95 -7.34 1.25
N LYS A 28 -14.78 -7.51 0.22
CA LYS A 28 -16.23 -7.67 0.33
C LYS A 28 -16.66 -8.77 1.31
N ASP A 29 -15.99 -9.92 1.28
CA ASP A 29 -16.35 -11.11 2.06
C ASP A 29 -15.49 -11.30 3.31
N THR A 30 -14.62 -10.34 3.62
CA THR A 30 -13.69 -10.43 4.76
C THR A 30 -14.32 -10.03 6.10
N GLY A 31 -15.40 -9.25 6.06
CA GLY A 31 -16.06 -8.71 7.25
C GLY A 31 -15.34 -7.54 7.94
N TYR A 32 -14.19 -7.09 7.43
CA TYR A 32 -13.47 -5.95 7.98
C TYR A 32 -14.20 -4.62 7.76
N GLU A 33 -14.23 -3.76 8.79
CA GLU A 33 -14.54 -2.35 8.62
C GLU A 33 -13.29 -1.62 8.10
N TYR A 34 -13.32 -1.15 6.85
CA TYR A 34 -12.15 -0.56 6.21
C TYR A 34 -12.40 0.82 5.60
N GLU A 35 -11.30 1.55 5.39
CA GLU A 35 -11.25 2.75 4.56
C GLU A 35 -10.13 2.67 3.52
N ILE A 36 -10.29 3.38 2.42
CA ILE A 36 -9.28 3.58 1.37
C ILE A 36 -8.82 5.03 1.44
N VAL A 37 -7.55 5.26 1.75
CA VAL A 37 -6.93 6.59 1.82
C VAL A 37 -6.08 6.79 0.58
N CYS A 38 -6.63 7.46 -0.43
CA CYS A 38 -5.88 7.86 -1.61
C CYS A 38 -5.21 9.22 -1.37
N VAL A 39 -3.90 9.27 -1.56
CA VAL A 39 -3.10 10.49 -1.41
C VAL A 39 -2.65 10.97 -2.78
N ASP A 40 -3.33 11.99 -3.31
CA ASP A 40 -2.93 12.65 -4.54
C ASP A 40 -1.69 13.52 -4.29
N ASP A 41 -0.57 13.14 -4.90
CA ASP A 41 0.72 13.83 -4.80
C ASP A 41 0.84 14.94 -5.85
N GLY A 42 -0.20 15.80 -5.93
CA GLY A 42 -0.25 16.92 -6.86
C GLY A 42 -0.25 16.48 -8.33
N SER A 43 -1.17 15.58 -8.69
CA SER A 43 -1.34 15.13 -10.08
C SER A 43 -1.69 16.32 -11.00
N GLN A 44 -1.26 16.21 -12.26
CA GLN A 44 -1.49 17.21 -13.31
C GLN A 44 -2.58 16.79 -14.31
N ASP A 45 -3.06 15.55 -14.20
CA ASP A 45 -4.15 14.98 -14.99
C ASP A 45 -5.50 15.05 -14.24
N CYS A 46 -6.49 14.22 -14.62
CA CYS A 46 -7.80 14.19 -13.97
C CYS A 46 -7.83 13.35 -12.68
N SER A 47 -6.72 12.78 -12.19
CA SER A 47 -6.68 11.87 -11.04
C SER A 47 -7.40 12.44 -9.82
N LEU A 48 -7.06 13.66 -9.39
CA LEU A 48 -7.68 14.31 -8.24
C LEU A 48 -9.19 14.53 -8.42
N LYS A 49 -9.61 14.86 -9.65
CA LYS A 49 -11.04 15.07 -9.97
C LYS A 49 -11.80 13.75 -9.88
N ILE A 50 -11.24 12.68 -10.42
CA ILE A 50 -11.82 11.33 -10.38
C ILE A 50 -11.94 10.87 -8.92
N LEU A 51 -10.87 11.00 -8.13
CA LEU A 51 -10.86 10.65 -6.71
C LEU A 51 -11.95 11.38 -5.92
N LYS A 52 -12.10 12.70 -6.14
CA LYS A 52 -13.16 13.48 -5.48
C LYS A 52 -14.56 13.01 -5.87
N ASN A 53 -14.77 12.70 -7.15
CA ASN A 53 -16.07 12.21 -7.62
C ASN A 53 -16.42 10.84 -7.03
N LEU A 54 -15.45 9.93 -6.99
CA LEU A 54 -15.63 8.62 -6.36
C LEU A 54 -15.88 8.75 -4.86
N ALA A 55 -15.20 9.66 -4.16
CA ALA A 55 -15.39 9.85 -2.72
C ALA A 55 -16.78 10.41 -2.36
N MET A 56 -17.48 11.09 -3.29
CA MET A 56 -18.85 11.54 -3.06
C MET A 56 -19.86 10.38 -3.03
N VAL A 57 -19.58 9.29 -3.74
CA VAL A 57 -20.48 8.13 -3.83
C VAL A 57 -19.99 6.93 -3.02
N ASN A 58 -18.73 6.96 -2.58
CA ASN A 58 -18.11 5.91 -1.78
C ASN A 58 -17.67 6.46 -0.41
N PRO A 59 -18.44 6.20 0.67
CA PRO A 59 -18.10 6.69 2.01
C PRO A 59 -16.85 6.05 2.62
N ARG A 60 -16.35 4.95 2.05
CA ARG A 60 -15.10 4.31 2.48
C ARG A 60 -13.86 4.96 1.86
N LEU A 61 -14.02 5.75 0.79
CA LEU A 61 -12.92 6.42 0.11
C LEU A 61 -12.67 7.81 0.70
N ARG A 62 -11.44 8.05 1.11
CA ARG A 62 -10.95 9.34 1.60
C ARG A 62 -9.80 9.81 0.72
N VAL A 63 -9.83 11.10 0.41
CA VAL A 63 -8.84 11.73 -0.48
C VAL A 63 -8.04 12.75 0.31
N VAL A 64 -6.74 12.58 0.33
CA VAL A 64 -5.77 13.57 0.82
C VAL A 64 -5.10 14.17 -0.41
N ALA A 65 -5.16 15.49 -0.57
CA ALA A 65 -4.57 16.17 -1.73
C ALA A 65 -3.39 17.02 -1.29
N LEU A 66 -2.20 16.67 -1.75
CA LEU A 66 -1.00 17.47 -1.54
C LEU A 66 -0.99 18.66 -2.52
N ARG A 67 -0.43 19.79 -2.08
CA ARG A 67 -0.46 21.04 -2.87
C ARG A 67 0.33 20.99 -4.19
N ARG A 68 1.29 20.08 -4.28
CA ARG A 68 2.18 19.83 -5.42
C ARG A 68 2.81 18.45 -5.22
N ASN A 69 3.56 17.98 -6.20
CA ASN A 69 4.33 16.75 -6.07
C ASN A 69 5.48 16.92 -5.06
N TYR A 70 5.46 16.08 -4.02
CA TYR A 70 6.48 15.94 -2.99
C TYR A 70 7.19 14.57 -3.03
N GLY A 71 6.73 13.65 -3.87
CA GLY A 71 7.23 12.30 -4.04
C GLY A 71 6.44 11.27 -3.23
N GLN A 72 6.53 10.01 -3.68
CA GLN A 72 5.79 8.86 -3.13
C GLN A 72 5.97 8.70 -1.61
N THR A 73 7.16 8.96 -1.06
CA THR A 73 7.40 8.86 0.39
C THR A 73 6.59 9.88 1.18
N ALA A 74 6.50 11.13 0.70
CA ALA A 74 5.72 12.17 1.36
C ALA A 74 4.22 11.88 1.24
N ALA A 75 3.77 11.39 0.08
CA ALA A 75 2.40 10.93 -0.11
C ALA A 75 2.05 9.77 0.83
N MET A 76 2.94 8.79 0.97
CA MET A 76 2.76 7.67 1.89
C MET A 76 2.68 8.13 3.35
N ALA A 77 3.58 9.03 3.78
CA ALA A 77 3.58 9.58 5.13
C ALA A 77 2.26 10.32 5.44
N ALA A 78 1.79 11.17 4.53
CA ALA A 78 0.51 11.85 4.68
C ALA A 78 -0.67 10.85 4.74
N GLY A 79 -0.57 9.74 4.00
CA GLY A 79 -1.55 8.66 4.04
C GLY A 79 -1.58 7.96 5.39
N PHE A 80 -0.42 7.67 5.97
CA PHE A 80 -0.32 7.10 7.32
C PHE A 80 -0.92 8.02 8.38
N GLU A 81 -0.56 9.31 8.38
CA GLU A 81 -1.11 10.30 9.32
C GLU A 81 -2.64 10.42 9.24
N ASN A 82 -3.21 10.23 8.06
CA ASN A 82 -4.65 10.37 7.82
C ASN A 82 -5.43 9.06 7.96
N SER A 83 -4.76 7.93 8.10
CA SER A 83 -5.36 6.61 8.30
C SER A 83 -5.88 6.42 9.73
N ARG A 84 -6.92 5.61 9.91
CA ARG A 84 -7.64 5.36 11.17
C ARG A 84 -7.74 3.88 11.55
N GLY A 85 -7.45 2.97 10.63
CA GLY A 85 -7.51 1.53 10.82
C GLY A 85 -6.44 1.02 11.76
N GLN A 86 -6.74 -0.06 12.48
CA GLN A 86 -5.78 -0.75 13.36
C GLN A 86 -4.65 -1.42 12.55
N PHE A 87 -5.00 -1.94 11.38
CA PHE A 87 -4.05 -2.41 10.38
C PHE A 87 -3.96 -1.42 9.25
N ILE A 88 -2.75 -1.23 8.72
CA ILE A 88 -2.52 -0.38 7.56
C ILE A 88 -1.89 -1.22 6.46
N VAL A 89 -2.55 -1.28 5.32
CA VAL A 89 -2.04 -1.90 4.10
C VAL A 89 -1.65 -0.83 3.10
N THR A 90 -0.44 -0.87 2.58
CA THR A 90 0.01 0.03 1.52
C THR A 90 -0.12 -0.61 0.16
N LEU A 91 -0.51 0.15 -0.86
CA LEU A 91 -0.64 -0.32 -2.24
C LEU A 91 -0.25 0.82 -3.20
N ASP A 92 0.33 0.52 -4.35
CA ASP A 92 0.61 1.52 -5.39
C ASP A 92 -0.59 1.73 -6.33
N GLY A 93 -0.65 2.89 -6.98
CA GLY A 93 -1.71 3.26 -7.92
C GLY A 93 -1.67 2.58 -9.29
N ASP A 94 -0.56 1.90 -9.63
CA ASP A 94 -0.22 1.45 -10.99
C ASP A 94 -0.73 0.04 -11.37
N LEU A 95 -1.59 -0.55 -10.52
CA LEU A 95 -2.15 -1.91 -10.69
C LEU A 95 -1.10 -3.04 -10.75
N GLN A 96 0.17 -2.80 -10.40
CA GLN A 96 1.20 -3.84 -10.39
C GLN A 96 1.01 -4.88 -9.29
N ASN A 97 0.32 -4.49 -8.21
CA ASN A 97 0.00 -5.33 -7.07
C ASN A 97 -1.48 -5.67 -7.12
N ASP A 98 -1.82 -6.95 -6.93
CA ASP A 98 -3.20 -7.42 -6.93
C ASP A 98 -3.83 -7.21 -5.55
N PRO A 99 -4.90 -6.40 -5.42
CA PRO A 99 -5.63 -6.26 -4.16
C PRO A 99 -6.18 -7.59 -3.60
N ALA A 100 -6.36 -8.62 -4.45
CA ALA A 100 -6.79 -9.95 -4.01
C ALA A 100 -5.80 -10.61 -3.02
N ASP A 101 -4.56 -10.13 -2.94
CA ASP A 101 -3.57 -10.60 -1.96
C ASP A 101 -3.78 -9.99 -0.55
N ILE A 102 -4.58 -8.92 -0.41
CA ILE A 102 -4.78 -8.22 0.87
C ILE A 102 -5.31 -9.16 1.97
N PRO A 103 -6.35 -9.98 1.75
CA PRO A 103 -6.86 -10.89 2.78
C PRO A 103 -5.80 -11.89 3.29
N LEU A 104 -4.91 -12.35 2.41
CA LEU A 104 -3.83 -13.27 2.79
C LEU A 104 -2.82 -12.58 3.71
N LEU A 105 -2.49 -11.32 3.45
CA LEU A 105 -1.58 -10.54 4.30
C LEU A 105 -2.20 -10.28 5.68
N LEU A 106 -3.49 -9.97 5.73
CA LEU A 106 -4.21 -9.76 6.98
C LEU A 106 -4.28 -11.03 7.82
N ALA A 107 -4.54 -12.18 7.19
CA ALA A 107 -4.51 -13.48 7.88
C ALA A 107 -3.14 -13.75 8.51
N LYS A 108 -2.05 -13.37 7.83
CA LYS A 108 -0.70 -13.48 8.37
C LYS A 108 -0.44 -12.50 9.51
N LEU A 109 -0.88 -11.25 9.43
CA LEU A 109 -0.76 -10.32 10.56
C LEU A 109 -1.47 -10.86 11.82
N GLN A 110 -2.64 -11.50 11.65
CA GLN A 110 -3.39 -12.10 12.75
C GLN A 110 -2.68 -13.28 13.43
N GLU A 111 -1.69 -13.90 12.79
CA GLU A 111 -0.82 -14.90 13.43
C GLU A 111 0.16 -14.28 14.45
N GLY A 112 0.19 -12.94 14.59
CA GLY A 112 1.00 -12.21 15.56
C GLY A 112 2.27 -11.57 14.98
N TYR A 113 2.33 -11.38 13.66
CA TYR A 113 3.44 -10.68 13.01
C TYR A 113 3.19 -9.16 12.99
N ASP A 114 4.25 -8.37 13.22
CA ASP A 114 4.14 -6.89 13.22
C ASP A 114 4.14 -6.27 11.80
N LEU A 115 4.72 -7.00 10.84
CA LEU A 115 4.85 -6.60 9.44
C LEU A 115 4.80 -7.82 8.52
N VAL A 116 3.93 -7.76 7.51
CA VAL A 116 3.89 -8.75 6.42
C VAL A 116 4.09 -8.03 5.09
N SER A 117 5.05 -8.49 4.29
CA SER A 117 5.27 -7.98 2.94
C SER A 117 4.79 -9.00 1.92
N GLY A 118 4.01 -8.55 0.93
CA GLY A 118 3.64 -9.38 -0.21
C GLY A 118 4.87 -9.79 -1.04
N TRP A 119 4.82 -10.97 -1.67
CA TRP A 119 5.90 -11.50 -2.51
C TRP A 119 5.42 -11.72 -3.96
N ARG A 120 5.95 -10.94 -4.90
CA ARG A 120 5.69 -11.10 -6.34
C ARG A 120 6.46 -12.30 -6.90
N ARG A 121 5.82 -13.48 -6.96
CA ARG A 121 6.45 -14.75 -7.36
C ARG A 121 6.48 -15.01 -8.88
N HIS A 122 5.72 -14.29 -9.71
CA HIS A 122 5.65 -14.54 -11.15
C HIS A 122 6.10 -13.36 -12.02
N ARG A 123 7.41 -13.32 -12.33
CA ARG A 123 7.89 -12.67 -13.56
C ARG A 123 8.21 -13.79 -14.54
N ARG A 124 7.38 -14.00 -15.56
CA ARG A 124 7.78 -14.74 -16.76
C ARG A 124 8.86 -13.89 -17.44
N ASP A 125 10.07 -14.45 -17.48
CA ASP A 125 11.20 -14.13 -18.34
C ASP A 125 11.70 -12.67 -18.34
N ASP A 126 12.82 -12.41 -17.65
CA ASP A 126 14.09 -12.36 -18.38
C ASP A 126 15.29 -12.14 -17.45
N THR A 127 16.35 -12.91 -17.76
CA THR A 127 17.75 -12.79 -17.32
C THR A 127 18.12 -13.04 -15.83
N ILE A 128 18.69 -14.22 -15.63
CA ILE A 128 19.34 -14.80 -14.44
C ILE A 128 20.47 -13.92 -13.82
N THR A 129 20.82 -12.78 -14.41
CA THR A 129 21.99 -11.96 -14.04
C THR A 129 21.74 -10.88 -12.99
N ARG A 130 20.51 -10.71 -12.46
CA ARG A 130 20.20 -9.70 -11.42
C ARG A 130 19.76 -10.25 -10.05
N VAL A 131 19.75 -11.56 -9.85
CA VAL A 131 19.23 -12.19 -8.62
C VAL A 131 20.27 -12.24 -7.47
N VAL A 132 21.55 -12.02 -7.77
CA VAL A 132 22.65 -12.14 -6.80
C VAL A 132 22.79 -10.90 -5.88
N PRO A 133 22.72 -9.65 -6.36
CA PRO A 133 22.92 -8.48 -5.50
C PRO A 133 21.84 -8.32 -4.43
N SER A 134 20.58 -8.62 -4.78
CA SER A 134 19.42 -8.47 -3.88
C SER A 134 19.51 -9.41 -2.68
N LYS A 135 20.00 -10.64 -2.87
CA LYS A 135 20.16 -11.61 -1.78
C LYS A 135 21.25 -11.20 -0.79
N VAL A 136 22.35 -10.62 -1.28
CA VAL A 136 23.46 -10.14 -0.43
C VAL A 136 23.07 -8.89 0.34
N ALA A 137 22.36 -7.96 -0.31
CA ALA A 137 21.80 -6.77 0.36
C ALA A 137 20.78 -7.15 1.44
N ASN A 138 19.87 -8.08 1.15
CA ASN A 138 18.87 -8.54 2.12
C ASN A 138 19.52 -9.29 3.28
N TRP A 139 20.54 -10.10 3.01
CA TRP A 139 21.30 -10.77 4.07
C TRP A 139 22.07 -9.78 4.95
N LEU A 140 22.74 -8.78 4.37
CA LEU A 140 23.46 -7.74 5.13
C LEU A 140 22.52 -6.89 5.99
N ILE A 141 21.39 -6.44 5.44
CA ILE A 141 20.44 -5.62 6.19
C ILE A 141 19.77 -6.46 7.28
N SER A 142 19.39 -7.72 7.00
CA SER A 142 18.82 -8.64 7.99
C SER A 142 19.73 -8.90 9.20
N ARG A 143 21.05 -8.88 8.97
CA ARG A 143 22.05 -9.15 10.01
C ARG A 143 22.38 -7.92 10.84
N ILE A 144 22.14 -6.72 10.30
CA ILE A 144 22.37 -5.44 10.98
C ILE A 144 21.11 -4.98 11.74
N THR A 145 19.91 -5.23 11.22
CA THR A 145 18.66 -4.78 11.84
C THR A 145 17.98 -5.83 12.72
N GLY A 146 18.40 -7.10 12.66
CA GLY A 146 17.74 -8.21 13.37
C GLY A 146 16.38 -8.59 12.78
N VAL A 147 15.95 -7.95 11.68
CA VAL A 147 14.67 -8.19 11.02
C VAL A 147 14.93 -8.84 9.67
N ALA A 148 14.50 -10.09 9.50
CA ALA A 148 14.65 -10.81 8.24
C ALA A 148 13.59 -10.38 7.20
N LEU A 149 13.87 -9.29 6.48
CA LEU A 149 13.07 -8.90 5.31
C LEU A 149 13.74 -9.42 4.03
N HIS A 150 13.00 -10.24 3.28
CA HIS A 150 13.50 -10.94 2.09
C HIS A 150 13.36 -10.12 0.79
N ASP A 151 12.65 -8.98 0.81
CA ASP A 151 12.53 -8.05 -0.31
C ASP A 151 12.12 -6.64 0.19
N TYR A 152 12.96 -5.63 -0.04
CA TYR A 152 12.69 -4.24 0.33
C TYR A 152 11.90 -3.48 -0.76
N GLY A 153 11.71 -4.06 -1.96
CA GLY A 153 11.13 -3.38 -3.13
C GLY A 153 9.64 -3.62 -3.38
N CYS A 154 8.94 -4.31 -2.48
CA CYS A 154 7.49 -4.50 -2.57
C CYS A 154 6.76 -3.40 -1.79
N SER A 155 5.87 -2.69 -2.47
CA SER A 155 5.01 -1.65 -1.91
C SER A 155 3.77 -2.23 -1.22
N LEU A 156 3.41 -3.48 -1.50
CA LEU A 156 2.35 -4.18 -0.78
C LEU A 156 2.87 -4.65 0.59
N ARG A 157 2.51 -3.91 1.63
CA ARG A 157 2.90 -4.21 3.02
C ARG A 157 1.70 -4.02 3.93
N ALA A 158 1.62 -4.84 4.95
CA ALA A 158 0.61 -4.76 5.98
C ALA A 158 1.31 -4.54 7.33
N HIS A 159 0.87 -3.51 8.06
CA HIS A 159 1.48 -3.02 9.30
C HIS A 159 0.44 -2.99 10.43
N GLY A 160 0.85 -3.31 11.66
CA GLY A 160 0.08 -2.93 12.84
C GLY A 160 0.25 -1.44 13.17
N ARG A 161 -0.80 -0.75 13.60
CA ARG A 161 -0.76 0.70 13.90
C ARG A 161 0.32 1.09 14.91
N GLY A 162 0.53 0.29 15.95
CA GLY A 162 1.56 0.56 16.97
C GLY A 162 2.96 0.75 16.37
N LEU A 163 3.30 0.02 15.30
CA LEU A 163 4.58 0.16 14.61
C LEU A 163 4.67 1.48 13.81
N ILE A 164 3.57 1.95 13.24
CA ILE A 164 3.54 3.21 12.48
C ILE A 164 3.62 4.40 13.43
N ASP A 165 2.92 4.35 14.55
CA ASP A 165 2.92 5.43 15.56
C ASP A 165 4.31 5.59 16.22
N GLU A 166 5.10 4.52 16.36
CA GLU A 166 6.49 4.61 16.83
C GLU A 166 7.45 5.24 15.80
N LEU A 167 7.15 5.11 14.51
CA LEU A 167 8.01 5.60 13.42
C LEU A 167 7.70 7.06 13.02
N ASN A 168 6.49 7.54 13.33
CA ASN A 168 6.05 8.93 13.15
C ASN A 168 5.65 9.56 14.51
N PRO A 169 6.61 9.90 15.37
CA PRO A 169 6.35 10.53 16.68
C PRO A 169 5.86 11.98 16.59
#